data_AF-A0A246GBK5-F1
#
_entry.id   AF-A0A246GBK5-F1
#
_cell.length_a   1.000
_cell.length_b   1.000
_cell.length_c   1.000
_cell.angle_alpha   90.00
_cell.angle_beta   90.00
_cell.angle_gamma   90.00
#
_symmetry.space_group_name_H-M   'P 1'
#
loop_
_entity.id
_entity.type
_entity.pdbx_description
1 polymer ?
#
loop_
_entity_poly.entity_id
_entity_poly.type
_entity_poly.pdbx_seq_one_letter_code
_entity_poly.pdbx_strand_id
1 'polypeptide(L)'
;MYSNAGYTLATLMVEKVTGKTWEQLVEKVFNKDLKLHIGFSWPDNQKQKDTWGHSTENEVLRPIPSNNDYHLDYTEPAGDLNSTLPNYIKFIQLHLQGLEGKNNYLQAHTYQFLHKGMDHYAMGWFNLYENGKELSVHSGTGAFTYFTLVHINRITKKAYIIFTNSFNTNTQQGVRLLMRRLKENYDVKKGIGNN
;
A
#
# COMPACT_ATOMS: atom_id res chain seq x y z
N MET A 1 -2.09 6.49 -17.12
CA MET A 1 -0.66 6.12 -17.20
C MET A 1 -0.07 6.20 -15.80
N TYR A 2 0.65 5.18 -15.33
CA TYR A 2 1.31 5.18 -14.01
C TYR A 2 2.74 5.69 -14.13
N SER A 3 3.21 6.49 -13.18
CA SER A 3 4.59 7.00 -13.16
C SER A 3 5.03 7.35 -11.74
N ASN A 4 6.19 6.83 -11.31
CA ASN A 4 6.81 7.19 -10.03
C ASN A 4 7.19 8.67 -9.97
N ALA A 5 7.64 9.25 -11.09
CA ALA A 5 7.96 10.67 -11.18
C ALA A 5 6.73 11.58 -10.92
N GLY A 6 5.52 11.08 -11.17
CA GLY A 6 4.28 11.79 -10.82
C GLY A 6 4.13 11.99 -9.31
N TYR A 7 4.56 11.01 -8.51
CA TYR A 7 4.58 11.13 -7.04
C TYR A 7 5.65 12.10 -6.55
N THR A 8 6.82 12.12 -7.19
CA THR A 8 7.85 13.14 -6.92
C THR A 8 7.30 14.54 -7.16
N LEU A 9 6.66 14.78 -8.32
CA LEU A 9 6.09 16.09 -8.63
C LEU A 9 4.99 16.49 -7.64
N ALA A 10 4.09 15.57 -7.28
CA ALA A 10 3.06 15.82 -6.28
C ALA A 10 3.68 16.20 -4.93
N THR A 11 4.74 15.51 -4.50
CA THR A 11 5.47 15.84 -3.28
C THR A 11 6.06 17.24 -3.33
N LEU A 12 6.75 17.61 -4.42
CA LEU A 12 7.32 18.96 -4.60
C LEU A 12 6.26 20.05 -4.48
N MET A 13 5.04 19.81 -4.98
CA MET A 13 3.92 20.75 -4.82
C MET A 13 3.53 20.92 -3.34
N VAL A 14 3.47 19.82 -2.58
CA VAL A 14 3.15 19.86 -1.14
C VAL A 14 4.28 20.52 -0.35
N GLU A 15 5.53 20.21 -0.64
CA GLU A 15 6.69 20.85 -0.01
C GLU A 15 6.70 22.36 -0.27
N LYS A 16 6.44 22.78 -1.52
CA LYS A 16 6.38 24.19 -1.90
C LYS A 16 5.33 24.98 -1.12
N VAL A 17 4.15 24.40 -0.90
CA VAL A 17 3.05 25.07 -0.21
C VAL A 17 3.23 25.03 1.31
N THR A 18 3.82 23.97 1.85
CA THR A 18 3.95 23.78 3.30
C THR A 18 5.25 24.32 3.88
N GLY A 19 6.28 24.52 3.05
CA GLY A 19 7.64 24.86 3.46
C GLY A 19 8.33 23.74 4.25
N LYS A 20 7.84 22.50 4.16
CA LYS A 20 8.37 21.32 4.86
C LYS A 20 8.87 20.31 3.85
N THR A 21 9.89 19.55 4.22
CA THR A 21 10.35 18.43 3.40
C THR A 21 9.37 17.25 3.46
N TRP A 22 9.46 16.35 2.49
CA TRP A 22 8.72 15.10 2.44
C TRP A 22 8.87 14.29 3.73
N GLU A 23 10.08 14.15 4.25
CA GLU A 23 10.36 13.40 5.48
C GLU A 23 9.69 14.07 6.68
N GLN A 24 9.72 15.40 6.75
CA GLN A 24 9.03 16.16 7.80
C GLN A 24 7.51 15.98 7.72
N LEU A 25 6.95 15.90 6.51
CA LEU A 25 5.53 15.67 6.29
C LEU A 25 5.14 14.23 6.64
N VAL A 26 5.93 13.23 6.26
CA VAL A 26 5.72 11.82 6.63
C VAL A 26 5.77 11.67 8.14
N GLU A 27 6.81 12.21 8.78
CA GLU A 27 6.97 12.17 10.24
C GLU A 27 5.81 12.89 10.94
N LYS A 28 5.37 14.04 10.43
CA LYS A 28 4.21 14.74 10.98
C LYS A 28 2.93 13.90 10.85
N VAL A 29 2.56 13.53 9.64
CA VAL A 29 1.25 12.95 9.36
C VAL A 29 1.17 11.52 9.88
N PHE A 30 2.10 10.66 9.46
CA PHE A 30 2.00 9.24 9.76
C PHE A 30 2.47 8.92 11.18
N ASN A 31 3.53 9.56 11.68
CA ASN A 31 4.13 9.18 12.96
C ASN A 31 3.61 10.01 14.13
N LYS A 32 3.59 11.34 14.01
CA LYS A 32 3.12 12.21 15.10
C LYS A 32 1.61 12.25 15.21
N ASP A 33 0.89 12.46 14.12
CA ASP A 33 -0.55 12.63 14.16
C ASP A 33 -1.28 11.27 14.20
N LEU A 34 -0.92 10.33 13.32
CA LEU A 34 -1.62 9.04 13.17
C LEU A 34 -1.03 7.87 13.98
N LYS A 35 0.15 8.02 14.59
CA LYS A 35 0.82 6.99 15.40
C LYS A 35 1.03 5.66 14.65
N LEU A 36 1.46 5.74 13.39
CA LEU A 36 1.65 4.59 12.50
C LEU A 36 3.10 4.10 12.43
N HIS A 37 4.08 4.84 12.97
CA HIS A 37 5.48 4.40 13.03
C HIS A 37 6.00 3.90 11.66
N ILE A 38 5.78 4.70 10.62
CA ILE A 38 6.31 4.49 9.26
C ILE A 38 7.80 4.83 9.27
N GLY A 39 8.60 3.92 8.74
CA GLY A 39 10.03 4.09 8.52
C GLY A 39 10.35 4.50 7.09
N PHE A 40 11.54 5.04 6.89
CA PHE A 40 12.10 5.33 5.56
C PHE A 40 12.97 4.17 5.10
N SER A 41 13.10 4.02 3.79
CA SER A 41 13.90 2.97 3.15
C SER A 41 13.49 1.55 3.55
N TRP A 42 14.40 0.58 3.38
CA TRP A 42 14.15 -0.81 3.74
C TRP A 42 14.04 -1.02 5.26
N PRO A 43 13.31 -2.05 5.72
CA PRO A 43 13.33 -2.47 7.12
C PRO A 43 14.78 -2.77 7.59
N ASP A 44 15.15 -2.35 8.80
CA ASP A 44 16.51 -2.50 9.31
C ASP A 44 16.73 -3.91 9.87
N ASN A 45 17.15 -4.81 8.99
CA ASN A 45 17.40 -6.20 9.32
C ASN A 45 18.79 -6.46 9.93
N GLN A 46 19.65 -5.43 10.01
CA GLN A 46 21.00 -5.55 10.59
C GLN A 46 21.00 -5.26 12.09
N LYS A 47 20.32 -4.19 12.52
CA LYS A 47 20.31 -3.77 13.94
C LYS A 47 19.00 -4.07 14.64
N GLN A 48 17.87 -3.84 13.96
CA GLN A 48 16.54 -3.95 14.58
C GLN A 48 15.92 -5.35 14.44
N LYS A 49 16.59 -6.27 13.73
CA LYS A 49 16.09 -7.62 13.41
C LYS A 49 14.74 -7.59 12.69
N ASP A 50 14.52 -6.56 11.88
CA ASP A 50 13.35 -6.49 10.99
C ASP A 50 13.42 -7.58 9.91
N THR A 51 12.37 -7.64 9.08
CA THR A 51 12.24 -8.65 8.04
C THR A 51 13.33 -8.53 6.97
N TRP A 52 13.98 -9.65 6.67
CA TRP A 52 14.89 -9.76 5.53
C TRP A 52 14.12 -9.86 4.22
N GLY A 53 14.44 -9.00 3.27
CA GLY A 53 14.02 -9.12 1.88
C GLY A 53 14.86 -10.17 1.15
N HIS A 54 14.32 -10.76 0.10
CA HIS A 54 15.03 -11.78 -0.68
C HIS A 54 14.99 -11.46 -2.17
N SER A 55 16.15 -11.43 -2.82
CA SER A 55 16.26 -11.44 -4.27
C SER A 55 16.25 -12.88 -4.79
N THR A 56 15.92 -13.06 -6.07
CA THR A 56 16.01 -14.38 -6.72
C THR A 56 17.24 -14.40 -7.61
N GLU A 57 18.12 -15.36 -7.35
CA GLU A 57 19.32 -15.62 -8.16
C GLU A 57 19.35 -17.11 -8.48
N ASN A 58 19.40 -17.46 -9.76
CA ASN A 58 19.36 -18.86 -10.22
C ASN A 58 18.21 -19.66 -9.60
N GLU A 59 17.00 -19.07 -9.56
CA GLU A 59 15.77 -19.64 -8.96
C GLU A 59 15.82 -19.86 -7.44
N VAL A 60 16.91 -19.46 -6.76
CA VAL A 60 17.06 -19.55 -5.32
C VAL A 60 16.84 -18.18 -4.68
N LEU A 61 16.07 -18.15 -3.59
CA LEU A 61 15.88 -16.95 -2.79
C LEU A 61 17.11 -16.69 -1.91
N ARG A 62 17.73 -15.52 -2.08
CA ARG A 62 18.89 -15.08 -1.32
C ARG A 62 18.50 -13.90 -0.43
N PRO A 63 18.75 -13.95 0.89
CA PRO A 63 18.46 -12.83 1.78
C PRO A 63 19.39 -11.65 1.44
N ILE A 64 18.83 -10.43 1.42
CA ILE A 64 19.56 -9.19 1.16
C ILE A 64 19.66 -8.36 2.44
N PRO A 65 20.88 -7.94 2.84
CA PRO A 65 21.05 -7.13 4.04
C PRO A 65 20.55 -5.70 3.78
N SER A 66 20.03 -5.04 4.82
CA SER A 66 19.44 -3.69 4.70
C SER A 66 20.45 -2.57 4.49
N ASN A 67 21.75 -2.87 4.61
CA ASN A 67 22.85 -1.96 4.31
C ASN A 67 23.42 -2.15 2.89
N ASN A 68 22.72 -2.92 2.04
CA ASN A 68 23.03 -2.96 0.61
C ASN A 68 22.80 -1.57 -0.01
N ASP A 69 23.55 -1.26 -1.06
CA ASP A 69 23.48 0.03 -1.75
C ASP A 69 22.18 0.13 -2.57
N TYR A 70 21.09 0.46 -1.88
CA TYR A 70 19.78 0.69 -2.48
C TYR A 70 19.29 2.09 -2.14
N HIS A 71 19.15 2.89 -3.18
CA HIS A 71 18.62 4.25 -3.08
C HIS A 71 17.61 4.50 -4.20
N LEU A 72 16.51 5.15 -3.86
CA LEU A 72 15.47 5.61 -4.79
C LEU A 72 15.66 7.08 -5.11
N ASP A 73 16.86 7.47 -5.53
CA ASP A 73 17.20 8.87 -5.78
C ASP A 73 16.13 9.54 -6.65
N TYR A 74 15.58 10.66 -6.15
CA TYR A 74 14.56 11.49 -6.79
C TYR A 74 13.16 10.86 -6.93
N THR A 75 12.95 9.62 -6.46
CA THR A 75 11.65 8.93 -6.49
C THR A 75 11.27 8.32 -5.13
N GLU A 76 11.91 8.77 -4.07
CA GLU A 76 11.70 8.33 -2.69
C GLU A 76 10.21 8.38 -2.30
N PRO A 77 9.44 9.44 -2.61
CA PRO A 77 8.02 9.49 -2.27
C PRO A 77 7.15 8.43 -2.97
N ALA A 78 7.65 7.79 -4.02
CA ALA A 78 6.94 6.75 -4.76
C ALA A 78 7.10 5.34 -4.14
N GLY A 79 8.05 5.13 -3.23
CA GLY A 79 8.30 3.78 -2.72
C GLY A 79 9.28 3.61 -1.56
N ASP A 80 9.91 4.65 -1.05
CA ASP A 80 10.97 4.57 -0.03
C ASP A 80 10.42 4.62 1.41
N LEU A 81 9.34 3.89 1.66
CA LEU A 81 8.74 3.76 2.98
C LEU A 81 8.60 2.29 3.36
N ASN A 82 8.79 1.99 4.64
CA ASN A 82 8.47 0.70 5.22
C ASN A 82 7.46 0.82 6.38
N SER A 83 6.72 -0.25 6.61
CA SER A 83 5.72 -0.34 7.66
C SER A 83 5.58 -1.78 8.14
N THR A 84 5.15 -1.94 9.39
CA THR A 84 4.63 -3.21 9.87
C THR A 84 3.21 -3.45 9.36
N LEU A 85 2.81 -4.72 9.24
CA LEU A 85 1.43 -5.07 8.85
C LEU A 85 0.38 -4.48 9.82
N PRO A 86 0.53 -4.54 11.16
CA PRO A 86 -0.41 -3.90 12.08
C PRO A 86 -0.60 -2.40 11.85
N ASN A 87 0.48 -1.66 11.57
CA ASN A 87 0.37 -0.22 11.30
C ASN A 87 -0.24 0.06 9.93
N TYR A 88 0.08 -0.74 8.92
CA TYR A 88 -0.57 -0.63 7.61
C TYR A 88 -2.07 -0.96 7.69
N ILE A 89 -2.48 -1.92 8.52
CA ILE A 89 -3.90 -2.20 8.79
C ILE A 89 -4.60 -0.97 9.36
N LYS A 90 -4.00 -0.27 10.34
CA LYS A 90 -4.58 0.97 10.89
C LYS A 90 -4.76 2.04 9.80
N PHE A 91 -3.77 2.20 8.92
CA PHE A 91 -3.89 3.09 7.77
C PHE A 91 -5.08 2.72 6.87
N ILE A 92 -5.23 1.44 6.51
CA ILE A 92 -6.35 0.96 5.69
C ILE A 92 -7.70 1.10 6.41
N GLN A 93 -7.75 0.97 7.74
CA GLN A 93 -8.96 1.22 8.52
C GLN A 93 -9.44 2.68 8.42
N LEU A 94 -8.53 3.66 8.35
CA LEU A 94 -8.90 5.07 8.11
C LEU A 94 -9.58 5.23 6.75
N HIS A 95 -9.06 4.58 5.71
CA HIS A 95 -9.66 4.59 4.38
C HIS A 95 -11.04 3.92 4.37
N LEU A 96 -11.20 2.77 5.04
CA LEU A 96 -12.48 2.08 5.15
C LEU A 96 -13.54 2.94 5.84
N GLN A 97 -13.20 3.57 6.96
CA GLN A 97 -14.09 4.49 7.67
C GLN A 97 -14.48 5.69 6.79
N GLY A 98 -13.51 6.27 6.08
CA GLY A 98 -13.76 7.36 5.14
C GLY A 98 -14.71 6.97 4.01
N LEU A 99 -14.51 5.77 3.44
CA LEU A 99 -15.38 5.20 2.42
C LEU A 99 -16.78 4.84 2.96
N GLU A 100 -16.95 4.69 4.28
CA GLU A 100 -18.24 4.55 4.96
C GLU A 100 -18.94 5.89 5.23
N GLY A 101 -18.32 7.02 4.86
CA GLY A 101 -18.89 8.34 5.10
C GLY A 101 -18.47 8.97 6.44
N LYS A 102 -17.56 8.34 7.19
CA LYS A 102 -17.09 8.85 8.49
C LYS A 102 -15.89 9.76 8.31
N ASN A 103 -15.98 10.98 8.82
CA ASN A 103 -14.82 11.85 8.96
C ASN A 103 -13.86 11.27 10.00
N ASN A 104 -12.57 11.32 9.72
CA ASN A 104 -11.50 10.99 10.66
C ASN A 104 -10.36 12.00 10.52
N TYR A 105 -9.12 11.56 10.28
CA TYR A 105 -8.02 12.45 9.93
C TYR A 105 -8.30 13.30 8.69
N LEU A 106 -8.99 12.72 7.69
CA LEU A 106 -9.50 13.44 6.52
C LEU A 106 -11.03 13.43 6.52
N GLN A 107 -11.63 14.31 5.72
CA GLN A 107 -13.06 14.30 5.46
C GLN A 107 -13.42 13.05 4.63
N ALA A 108 -14.62 12.50 4.84
CA ALA A 108 -15.07 11.31 4.13
C ALA A 108 -15.06 11.50 2.60
N HIS A 109 -15.43 12.69 2.12
CA HIS A 109 -15.41 13.01 0.68
C HIS A 109 -13.98 12.99 0.11
N THR A 110 -12.95 13.28 0.92
CA THR A 110 -11.55 13.19 0.50
C THR A 110 -11.17 11.74 0.21
N TYR A 111 -11.59 10.79 1.06
CA TYR A 111 -11.38 9.37 0.78
C TYR A 111 -12.14 8.88 -0.45
N GLN A 112 -13.35 9.40 -0.68
CA GLN A 112 -14.07 9.10 -1.93
C GLN A 112 -13.29 9.61 -3.14
N PHE A 113 -12.75 10.83 -3.08
CA PHE A 113 -11.92 11.38 -4.14
C PHE A 113 -10.64 10.56 -4.36
N LEU A 114 -9.95 10.16 -3.29
CA LEU A 114 -8.75 9.30 -3.39
C LEU A 114 -9.03 7.98 -4.10
N HIS A 115 -10.22 7.41 -3.95
CA HIS A 115 -10.55 6.09 -4.51
C HIS A 115 -11.43 6.13 -5.76
N LYS A 116 -12.11 7.24 -6.06
CA LYS A 116 -13.10 7.35 -7.15
C LYS A 116 -12.94 8.61 -8.00
N GLY A 117 -11.96 9.47 -7.70
CA GLY A 117 -11.76 10.72 -8.43
C GLY A 117 -11.38 10.55 -9.89
N MET A 118 -10.93 9.35 -10.28
CA MET A 118 -10.66 8.94 -11.66
C MET A 118 -11.00 7.44 -11.84
N ASP A 119 -11.49 7.07 -13.01
CA ASP A 119 -12.07 5.74 -13.24
C ASP A 119 -11.09 4.59 -13.09
N HIS A 120 -9.91 4.64 -13.74
CA HIS A 120 -8.98 3.49 -13.76
C HIS A 120 -7.83 3.60 -12.76
N TYR A 121 -7.40 4.82 -12.44
CA TYR A 121 -6.33 5.08 -11.48
C TYR A 121 -6.56 6.41 -10.78
N ALA A 122 -6.79 6.40 -9.47
CA ALA A 122 -7.09 7.59 -8.67
C ALA A 122 -6.10 7.68 -7.50
N MET A 123 -5.28 8.74 -7.46
CA MET A 123 -4.48 9.15 -6.29
C MET A 123 -3.81 8.00 -5.50
N GLY A 124 -3.13 7.07 -6.18
CA GLY A 124 -2.55 5.87 -5.54
C GLY A 124 -3.21 4.57 -5.95
N TRP A 125 -4.49 4.58 -6.29
CA TRP A 125 -5.30 3.37 -6.37
C TRP A 125 -5.68 3.02 -7.80
N PHE A 126 -5.34 1.80 -8.22
CA PHE A 126 -5.97 1.18 -9.38
C PHE A 126 -7.40 0.82 -9.04
N ASN A 127 -8.32 1.14 -9.95
CA ASN A 127 -9.73 0.91 -9.78
C ASN A 127 -10.17 -0.20 -10.72
N LEU A 128 -10.57 -1.34 -10.13
CA LEU A 128 -11.05 -2.50 -10.87
C LEU A 128 -12.56 -2.64 -10.66
N TYR A 129 -13.26 -2.86 -11.77
CA TYR A 129 -14.70 -3.08 -11.82
C TYR A 129 -14.96 -4.42 -12.51
N GLU A 130 -15.14 -5.47 -11.71
CA GLU A 130 -15.26 -6.84 -12.22
C GLU A 130 -16.28 -7.63 -11.40
N ASN A 131 -17.16 -8.39 -12.08
CA ASN A 131 -18.13 -9.28 -11.44
C ASN A 131 -18.98 -8.59 -10.33
N GLY A 132 -19.39 -7.34 -10.57
CA GLY A 132 -20.15 -6.54 -9.60
C GLY A 132 -19.34 -6.06 -8.38
N LYS A 133 -18.01 -6.21 -8.39
CA LYS A 133 -17.12 -5.69 -7.35
C LYS A 133 -16.48 -4.38 -7.79
N GLU A 134 -16.34 -3.47 -6.84
CA GLU A 134 -15.56 -2.24 -6.98
C GLU A 134 -14.32 -2.33 -6.08
N LEU A 135 -13.14 -2.52 -6.67
CA LEU A 135 -11.91 -2.70 -5.91
C LEU A 135 -10.96 -1.52 -6.11
N SER A 136 -10.47 -0.96 -5.00
CA SER A 136 -9.25 -0.14 -5.00
C SER A 136 -8.06 -1.07 -4.77
N VAL A 137 -7.08 -1.04 -5.66
CA VAL A 137 -5.92 -1.93 -5.66
C VAL A 137 -4.63 -1.12 -5.66
N HIS A 138 -3.68 -1.50 -4.83
CA HIS A 138 -2.31 -1.02 -4.94
C HIS A 138 -1.35 -2.19 -4.71
N SER A 139 -0.34 -2.27 -5.56
CA SER A 139 0.81 -3.16 -5.35
C SER A 139 2.08 -2.35 -5.17
N GLY A 140 2.96 -2.80 -4.28
CA GLY A 140 4.26 -2.17 -4.04
C GLY A 140 5.37 -3.20 -4.18
N THR A 141 6.46 -2.82 -4.84
CA THR A 141 7.68 -3.63 -4.95
C THR A 141 8.86 -2.80 -4.45
N GLY A 142 9.45 -3.19 -3.32
CA GLY A 142 10.69 -2.59 -2.86
C GLY A 142 11.85 -3.34 -3.49
N ALA A 143 12.51 -2.75 -4.48
CA ALA A 143 13.73 -3.29 -5.12
C ALA A 143 13.71 -4.77 -5.56
N PHE A 144 12.54 -5.31 -5.90
CA PHE A 144 12.35 -6.75 -6.17
C PHE A 144 12.69 -7.68 -4.98
N THR A 145 12.82 -7.15 -3.76
CA THR A 145 13.09 -7.90 -2.53
C THR A 145 11.86 -8.02 -1.63
N TYR A 146 10.88 -7.13 -1.79
CA TYR A 146 9.60 -7.18 -1.10
C TYR A 146 8.44 -6.99 -2.07
N PHE A 147 7.29 -7.55 -1.73
CA PHE A 147 6.06 -7.36 -2.48
C PHE A 147 4.86 -7.21 -1.56
N THR A 148 4.08 -6.18 -1.81
CA THR A 148 2.84 -5.89 -1.08
C THR A 148 1.70 -5.82 -2.06
N LEU A 149 0.56 -6.40 -1.71
CA LEU A 149 -0.69 -6.25 -2.45
C LEU A 149 -1.84 -5.96 -1.48
N VAL A 150 -2.54 -4.86 -1.74
CA VAL A 150 -3.76 -4.49 -1.01
C VAL A 150 -4.95 -4.38 -1.97
N HIS A 151 -6.08 -4.96 -1.56
CA HIS A 151 -7.37 -4.81 -2.22
C HIS A 151 -8.39 -4.28 -1.22
N ILE A 152 -9.01 -3.13 -1.50
CA ILE A 152 -10.16 -2.61 -0.76
C ILE A 152 -11.41 -2.80 -1.59
N ASN A 153 -12.34 -3.62 -1.13
CA ASN A 153 -13.67 -3.73 -1.72
C ASN A 153 -14.54 -2.57 -1.22
N ARG A 154 -14.80 -1.60 -2.11
CA ARG A 154 -15.53 -0.38 -1.79
C ARG A 154 -17.02 -0.60 -1.52
N ILE A 155 -17.58 -1.73 -1.96
CA ILE A 155 -18.98 -2.09 -1.70
C ILE A 155 -19.10 -2.76 -0.33
N THR A 156 -18.31 -3.80 -0.08
CA THR A 156 -18.41 -4.58 1.17
C THR A 156 -17.65 -3.95 2.34
N LYS A 157 -16.86 -2.91 2.09
CA LYS A 157 -15.98 -2.24 3.07
C LYS A 157 -15.00 -3.21 3.74
N LYS A 158 -14.53 -4.20 2.97
CA LYS A 158 -13.51 -5.16 3.39
C LYS A 158 -12.21 -4.88 2.67
N ALA A 159 -11.11 -5.05 3.38
CA ALA A 159 -9.79 -4.97 2.80
C ALA A 159 -9.02 -6.28 3.00
N TYR A 160 -8.18 -6.60 2.03
CA TYR A 160 -7.30 -7.76 2.01
C TYR A 160 -5.89 -7.26 1.75
N ILE A 161 -4.95 -7.59 2.63
CA ILE A 161 -3.58 -7.09 2.59
C ILE A 161 -2.65 -8.30 2.68
N ILE A 162 -1.69 -8.40 1.77
CA ILE A 162 -0.67 -9.44 1.78
C ILE A 162 0.70 -8.76 1.64
N PHE A 163 1.59 -9.03 2.60
CA PHE A 163 3.00 -8.63 2.56
C PHE A 163 3.84 -9.88 2.36
N THR A 164 4.81 -9.82 1.45
CA THR A 164 5.84 -10.85 1.25
C THR A 164 7.21 -10.22 1.16
N ASN A 165 8.22 -10.97 1.58
CA ASN A 165 9.62 -10.55 1.61
C ASN A 165 10.43 -11.19 0.46
N SER A 166 9.79 -11.31 -0.70
CA SER A 166 10.41 -11.66 -1.98
C SER A 166 9.55 -11.09 -3.10
N PHE A 167 10.12 -10.97 -4.31
CA PHE A 167 9.37 -10.70 -5.52
C PHE A 167 9.92 -11.52 -6.69
N ASN A 168 9.18 -12.54 -7.11
CA ASN A 168 9.42 -13.30 -8.33
C ASN A 168 8.09 -13.87 -8.84
N THR A 169 8.12 -14.60 -9.96
CA THR A 169 6.92 -15.21 -10.57
C THR A 169 6.16 -16.10 -9.59
N ASN A 170 6.86 -16.94 -8.82
CA ASN A 170 6.24 -17.84 -7.84
C ASN A 170 5.58 -17.06 -6.70
N THR A 171 6.24 -16.02 -6.18
CA THR A 171 5.67 -15.14 -5.15
C THR A 171 4.41 -14.46 -5.67
N GLN A 172 4.44 -13.89 -6.88
CA GLN A 172 3.26 -13.25 -7.46
C GLN A 172 2.10 -14.23 -7.66
N GLN A 173 2.39 -15.46 -8.14
CA GLN A 173 1.36 -16.51 -8.28
C GLN A 173 0.79 -16.92 -6.92
N GLY A 174 1.64 -17.11 -5.91
CA GLY A 174 1.24 -17.45 -4.54
C GLY A 174 0.37 -16.36 -3.91
N VAL A 175 0.77 -15.09 -4.03
CA VAL A 175 -0.02 -13.95 -3.56
C VAL A 175 -1.36 -13.85 -4.27
N ARG A 176 -1.41 -14.04 -5.60
CA ARG A 176 -2.68 -14.06 -6.35
C ARG A 176 -3.60 -15.20 -5.88
N LEU A 177 -3.06 -16.40 -5.68
CA LEU A 177 -3.80 -17.55 -5.18
C LEU A 177 -4.35 -17.29 -3.77
N LEU A 178 -3.50 -16.81 -2.86
CA LEU A 178 -3.90 -16.50 -1.48
C LEU A 178 -4.96 -15.40 -1.44
N MET A 179 -4.78 -14.34 -2.22
CA MET A 179 -5.74 -13.24 -2.34
C MET A 179 -7.11 -13.74 -2.84
N ARG A 180 -7.11 -14.65 -3.81
CA ARG A 180 -8.35 -15.30 -4.29
C ARG A 180 -9.02 -16.09 -3.17
N ARG A 181 -8.27 -16.94 -2.45
CA ARG A 181 -8.80 -17.74 -1.34
C ARG A 181 -9.35 -16.89 -0.19
N LEU A 182 -8.66 -15.80 0.16
CA LEU A 182 -9.16 -14.86 1.17
C LEU A 182 -10.50 -14.24 0.76
N LYS A 183 -10.63 -13.81 -0.51
CA LYS A 183 -11.89 -13.28 -1.01
C LYS A 183 -12.99 -14.35 -1.04
N GLU A 184 -12.69 -15.56 -1.51
CA GLU A 184 -13.65 -16.68 -1.51
C GLU A 184 -14.20 -16.97 -0.10
N ASN A 185 -13.35 -16.94 0.92
CA ASN A 185 -13.73 -17.27 2.29
C ASN A 185 -14.42 -16.13 3.04
N TYR A 186 -14.12 -14.87 2.70
CA TYR A 186 -14.55 -13.72 3.50
C TYR A 186 -15.42 -12.69 2.76
N ASP A 187 -15.48 -12.69 1.41
CA ASP A 187 -16.50 -11.96 0.65
C ASP A 187 -17.78 -12.82 0.61
N VAL A 188 -18.51 -12.91 1.73
CA VAL A 188 -19.81 -13.60 1.77
C VAL A 188 -20.71 -13.06 0.66
N LYS A 189 -21.26 -13.96 -0.19
CA LYS A 189 -22.42 -13.64 -1.03
C LYS A 189 -23.53 -13.21 -0.08
N LYS A 190 -23.90 -11.93 -0.05
CA LYS A 190 -25.23 -11.56 0.45
C LYS A 190 -26.20 -12.34 -0.44
N GLY A 191 -26.72 -13.46 0.09
CA GLY A 191 -27.82 -14.17 -0.52
C GLY A 191 -28.90 -13.15 -0.79
N ILE A 192 -29.35 -13.12 -2.04
CA ILE A 192 -30.62 -12.54 -2.41
C ILE A 192 -31.62 -13.14 -1.42
N GLY A 193 -32.21 -12.28 -0.59
CA GLY A 193 -33.34 -12.70 0.24
C GLY A 193 -34.40 -13.22 -0.71
N ASN A 194 -34.73 -14.51 -0.59
CA ASN A 194 -36.00 -15.01 -1.10
C ASN A 194 -37.07 -14.33 -0.25
N ASN A 195 -37.69 -13.29 -0.80
CA ASN A 195 -39.07 -12.94 -0.50
C ASN A 195 -39.96 -13.74 -1.46
#